data_AF-I7IJL7-F1
#
_entry.id   AF-I7IJL7-F1
#
_cell.length_a   1.000
_cell.length_b   1.000
_cell.length_c   1.000
_cell.angle_alpha   90.00
_cell.angle_beta   90.00
_cell.angle_gamma   90.00
#
_symmetry.space_group_name_H-M   'P 1'
#
loop_
_entity.id
_entity.type
_entity.pdbx_description
1 polymer ?
#
loop_
_entity_poly.entity_id
_entity_poly.type
_entity_poly.pdbx_seq_one_letter_code
_entity_poly.pdbx_strand_id
1 'polypeptide(L)'
;MTNNSETETAYIVGVSSEKFKEADMHETYTAEGVMAGMRSVDWVEVAPKSTVNFKSGGYHVMLSKHEVNVGDEVEFSLKLSNHETKSFSCKANDIKSVAY
;
A
#
# COMPACT_ATOMS: atom_id res chain seq x y z
N MET A 1 7.46 2.55 1.39
CA MET A 1 7.67 3.89 0.79
C MET A 1 8.30 4.79 1.82
N THR A 2 9.46 5.37 1.52
CA THR A 2 10.14 6.32 2.42
C THR A 2 10.01 7.72 1.85
N ASN A 3 9.45 8.63 2.64
CA ASN A 3 9.42 10.03 2.30
C ASN A 3 10.75 10.68 2.71
N ASN A 4 11.59 10.97 1.73
CA ASN A 4 12.87 11.65 1.93
C ASN A 4 12.74 13.18 1.96
N SER A 5 11.54 13.74 1.84
CA SER A 5 11.33 15.19 1.94
C SER A 5 11.58 15.66 3.37
N GLU A 6 12.23 16.81 3.50
CA GLU A 6 12.57 17.37 4.81
C GLU A 6 11.39 18.08 5.48
N THR A 7 10.45 18.58 4.68
CA THR A 7 9.31 19.40 5.16
C THR A 7 7.98 19.06 4.51
N GLU A 8 7.96 18.30 3.42
CA GLU A 8 6.73 18.00 2.68
C GLU A 8 6.14 16.66 3.09
N THR A 9 4.89 16.69 3.58
CA THR A 9 4.07 15.49 3.76
C THR A 9 3.57 15.03 2.40
N ALA A 10 3.84 13.77 2.07
CA ALA A 10 3.32 13.14 0.87
C ALA A 10 2.02 12.41 1.21
N TYR A 11 0.97 12.63 0.42
CA TYR A 11 -0.29 11.91 0.60
C TYR A 11 -0.47 10.97 -0.57
N ILE A 12 -0.58 9.68 -0.32
CA ILE A 12 -0.94 8.70 -1.35
C ILE A 12 -2.45 8.79 -1.50
N VAL A 13 -2.95 9.26 -2.64
CA VAL A 13 -4.38 9.47 -2.91
C VAL A 13 -4.99 8.37 -3.77
N GLY A 14 -4.19 7.37 -4.13
CA GLY A 14 -4.68 6.23 -4.88
C GLY A 14 -3.57 5.28 -5.29
N VAL A 15 -3.98 4.07 -5.61
CA VAL A 15 -3.14 3.02 -6.15
C VAL A 15 -3.82 2.47 -7.38
N SER A 16 -3.05 2.22 -8.42
CA SER A 16 -3.54 1.63 -9.67
C SER A 16 -2.52 0.61 -10.15
N SER A 17 -2.99 -0.41 -10.84
CA SER A 17 -2.12 -1.38 -11.50
C SER A 17 -2.70 -1.67 -12.87
N GLU A 18 -1.84 -1.96 -13.84
CA GLU A 18 -2.30 -2.37 -15.17
C GLU A 18 -2.99 -3.74 -15.13
N LYS A 19 -2.59 -4.60 -14.18
CA LYS A 19 -3.19 -5.94 -13.99
C LYS A 19 -4.47 -5.95 -13.15
N PHE A 20 -4.69 -4.94 -12.31
CA PHE A 20 -5.84 -4.89 -11.41
C PHE A 20 -6.72 -3.68 -11.73
N LYS A 21 -7.97 -3.94 -12.09
CA LYS A 21 -8.94 -2.91 -12.46
C LYS A 21 -9.31 -2.00 -11.30
N GLU A 22 -9.39 -2.54 -10.09
CA GLU A 22 -9.69 -1.76 -8.88
C GLU A 22 -8.71 -2.16 -7.78
N ALA A 23 -8.25 -1.14 -7.06
CA ALA A 23 -7.30 -1.29 -5.98
C ALA A 23 -7.70 -0.33 -4.85
N ASP A 24 -8.15 -0.88 -3.75
CA ASP A 24 -8.64 -0.14 -2.58
C ASP A 24 -7.59 -0.16 -1.48
N MET A 25 -7.29 1.01 -0.90
CA MET A 25 -6.31 1.11 0.18
C MET A 25 -7.01 0.93 1.53
N HIS A 26 -6.52 -0.01 2.32
CA HIS A 26 -7.00 -0.27 3.66
C HIS A 26 -5.86 -0.09 4.66
N GLU A 27 -6.18 0.46 5.82
CA GLU A 27 -5.28 0.59 6.93
C GLU A 27 -5.77 -0.28 8.08
N THR A 28 -4.91 -1.19 8.52
CA THR A 28 -5.07 -1.84 9.81
C THR A 28 -4.35 -1.00 10.86
N TYR A 29 -5.08 -0.53 11.88
CA TYR A 29 -4.49 0.16 13.01
C TYR A 29 -4.51 -0.75 14.25
N THR A 30 -3.43 -0.68 15.02
CA THR A 30 -3.30 -1.36 16.31
C THR A 30 -3.50 -0.34 17.41
N ALA A 31 -4.33 -0.67 18.41
CA ALA A 31 -4.50 0.12 19.62
C ALA A 31 -4.17 -0.80 20.80
N GLU A 32 -3.34 -0.31 21.71
CA GLU A 32 -2.95 -1.04 22.94
C GLU A 32 -2.37 -2.46 22.69
N GLY A 33 -1.62 -2.65 21.61
CA GLY A 33 -0.95 -3.92 21.31
C GLY A 33 -1.87 -5.01 20.74
N VAL A 34 -3.15 -4.71 20.53
CA VAL A 34 -4.13 -5.59 19.87
C VAL A 34 -4.49 -4.99 18.50
N MET A 35 -4.76 -5.82 17.50
CA MET A 35 -5.33 -5.36 16.23
C MET A 35 -6.68 -4.69 16.52
N ALA A 36 -6.74 -3.36 16.40
CA ALA A 36 -7.91 -2.59 16.78
C ALA A 36 -8.97 -2.56 15.68
N GLY A 37 -8.55 -2.61 14.42
CA GLY A 37 -9.47 -2.72 13.30
C GLY A 37 -8.80 -2.51 11.94
N MET A 38 -9.60 -2.64 10.90
CA MET A 38 -9.26 -2.32 9.52
C MET A 38 -10.22 -1.22 9.04
N ARG A 39 -9.68 -0.13 8.50
CA ARG A 39 -10.46 0.95 7.91
C ARG A 39 -10.05 1.16 6.45
N SER A 40 -11.02 1.33 5.58
CA SER A 40 -10.76 1.78 4.22
C SER A 40 -10.33 3.25 4.26
N VAL A 41 -9.26 3.57 3.54
CA VAL A 41 -8.68 4.91 3.51
C VAL A 41 -8.60 5.38 2.08
N ASP A 42 -9.21 6.53 1.79
CA ASP A 42 -9.11 7.16 0.46
C ASP A 42 -7.69 7.69 0.20
N TRP A 43 -6.98 8.02 1.28
CA TRP A 43 -5.61 8.51 1.22
C TRP A 43 -4.77 8.07 2.42
N VAL A 44 -3.47 7.92 2.20
CA VAL A 44 -2.49 7.58 3.24
C VAL A 44 -1.52 8.76 3.43
N GLU A 45 -1.43 9.26 4.66
CA GLU A 45 -0.45 10.28 5.02
C GLU A 45 0.94 9.66 5.17
N VAL A 46 1.93 10.25 4.52
CA VAL A 46 3.35 9.93 4.71
C VAL A 46 4.06 11.20 5.14
N ALA A 47 4.19 11.38 6.45
CA ALA A 47 4.91 12.50 7.04
C ALA A 47 6.36 12.61 6.50
N PRO A 48 6.95 13.82 6.48
CA PRO A 48 8.35 14.00 6.06
C PRO A 48 9.29 13.15 6.93
N LYS A 49 10.35 12.63 6.31
CA LYS A 49 11.33 11.71 6.93
C LYS A 49 10.70 10.43 7.52
N SER A 50 9.45 10.10 7.17
CA SER A 50 8.78 8.89 7.64
C SER A 50 8.74 7.81 6.57
N THR A 51 8.70 6.56 7.04
CA THR A 51 8.55 5.39 6.16
C THR A 51 7.22 4.71 6.45
N VAL A 52 6.38 4.64 5.43
CA VAL A 52 5.15 3.85 5.47
C VAL A 52 5.41 2.50 4.82
N ASN A 53 5.18 1.44 5.58
CA ASN A 53 5.33 0.06 5.12
C ASN A 53 3.95 -0.54 4.87
N PHE A 54 3.73 -0.98 3.64
CA PHE A 54 2.57 -1.77 3.28
C PHE A 54 2.84 -3.21 3.68
N LYS A 55 2.20 -3.67 4.76
CA LYS A 55 2.35 -5.02 5.31
C LYS A 55 1.05 -5.47 5.97
N SER A 56 0.85 -6.79 6.06
CA SER A 56 -0.23 -7.37 6.85
C SER A 56 -0.16 -6.86 8.30
N GLY A 57 -1.27 -6.31 8.80
CA GLY A 57 -1.33 -5.66 10.12
C GLY A 57 -0.98 -4.16 10.13
N GLY A 58 -0.74 -3.55 8.97
CA GLY A 58 -0.64 -2.10 8.78
C GLY A 58 -1.41 -1.68 7.53
N TYR A 59 -0.80 -0.84 6.68
CA TYR A 59 -1.38 -0.51 5.38
C TYR A 59 -1.32 -1.71 4.42
N HIS A 60 -2.41 -2.00 3.74
CA HIS A 60 -2.47 -3.00 2.69
C HIS A 60 -3.43 -2.55 1.59
N VAL A 61 -3.15 -2.99 0.37
CA VAL A 61 -4.00 -2.69 -0.78
C VAL A 61 -4.79 -3.94 -1.12
N MET A 62 -6.11 -3.82 -1.10
CA MET A 62 -7.01 -4.84 -1.61
C MET A 62 -7.13 -4.68 -3.12
N LEU A 63 -6.80 -5.73 -3.84
CA LEU A 63 -6.84 -5.75 -5.30
C LEU A 63 -8.06 -6.57 -5.72
N SER A 64 -8.94 -6.00 -6.54
CA SER A 64 -10.11 -6.73 -7.01
C SER A 64 -9.67 -7.80 -8.03
N LYS A 65 -10.16 -9.02 -7.80
CA LYS A 65 -9.77 -10.30 -8.42
C LYS A 65 -9.20 -10.17 -9.85
N HIS A 66 -7.90 -10.38 -9.95
CA HIS A 66 -7.27 -10.97 -11.12
C HIS A 66 -6.57 -12.26 -10.67
N GLU A 67 -6.49 -13.27 -11.53
CA GLU A 67 -5.78 -14.52 -11.24
C GLU A 67 -4.26 -14.24 -11.17
N VAL A 68 -3.79 -13.87 -9.98
CA VAL A 68 -2.36 -13.67 -9.74
C VAL A 68 -1.73 -15.02 -9.47
N ASN A 69 -0.76 -15.39 -10.30
CA ASN A 69 0.03 -16.59 -10.06
C ASN A 69 1.21 -16.27 -9.13
N VAL A 70 1.60 -17.24 -8.30
CA VAL A 70 2.80 -17.09 -7.46
C VAL A 70 4.02 -16.94 -8.38
N GLY A 71 4.85 -15.93 -8.11
CA GLY A 71 6.01 -15.56 -8.94
C GLY A 71 5.67 -14.53 -10.03
N ASP A 72 4.41 -14.14 -10.17
CA ASP A 72 4.02 -13.11 -11.12
C ASP A 72 4.53 -11.74 -10.67
N GLU A 73 5.18 -11.00 -11.57
CA GLU A 73 5.62 -9.64 -11.28
C GLU A 73 4.50 -8.69 -11.70
N VAL A 74 3.97 -7.96 -10.72
CA VAL A 74 2.91 -6.99 -10.94
C VAL A 74 3.44 -5.60 -10.69
N GLU A 75 3.29 -4.74 -11.69
CA GLU A 75 3.63 -3.33 -11.57
C GLU A 75 2.46 -2.56 -10.97
N PHE A 76 2.77 -1.76 -9.97
CA PHE A 76 1.84 -0.90 -9.26
C PHE A 76 2.28 0.55 -9.39
N SER A 77 1.33 1.45 -9.60
CA SER A 77 1.55 2.89 -9.64
C SER A 77 0.75 3.55 -8.53
N LEU A 78 1.46 4.18 -7.59
CA LEU A 78 0.89 4.99 -6.52
C LEU A 78 0.76 6.43 -6.98
N LYS A 79 -0.43 7.00 -6.86
CA LYS A 79 -0.68 8.41 -7.11
C LYS A 79 -0.55 9.19 -5.81
N LEU A 80 0.24 10.25 -5.84
CA LEU A 80 0.43 11.16 -4.72
C LEU A 80 -0.38 12.45 -4.94
N SER A 81 -0.73 13.13 -3.85
CA SER A 81 -1.45 14.40 -3.88
C SER A 81 -0.66 15.54 -4.52
N ASN A 82 0.67 15.42 -4.57
CA ASN A 82 1.56 16.36 -5.25
C ASN A 82 1.59 16.17 -6.79
N HIS A 83 0.64 15.39 -7.33
CA HIS A 83 0.56 14.99 -8.74
C HIS A 83 1.72 14.10 -9.22
N GLU A 84 2.60 13.65 -8.33
CA GLU A 84 3.58 12.62 -8.68
C GLU A 84 2.92 11.24 -8.74
N THR A 85 3.48 10.39 -9.58
CA THR A 85 3.16 8.96 -9.59
C THR A 85 4.45 8.18 -9.36
N LYS A 86 4.43 7.23 -8.43
CA LYS A 86 5.56 6.33 -8.16
C LYS A 86 5.17 4.92 -8.59
N SER A 87 5.83 4.41 -9.62
CA SER A 87 5.71 3.01 -10.02
C SER A 87 6.69 2.14 -9.25
N PHE A 88 6.24 0.95 -8.86
CA PHE A 88 7.06 -0.07 -8.25
C PHE A 88 6.58 -1.44 -8.72
N SER A 89 7.51 -2.36 -8.95
CA SER A 89 7.17 -3.76 -9.20
C SER A 89 7.18 -4.54 -7.90
N CYS A 90 6.18 -5.40 -7.72
CA CYS A 90 6.13 -6.35 -6.62
C CYS A 90 5.91 -7.74 -7.18
N LYS A 91 6.68 -8.71 -6.68
CA LYS A 91 6.48 -10.12 -7.00
C LYS A 91 5.38 -10.68 -6.11
N ALA A 92 4.35 -11.23 -6.74
CA ALA A 92 3.29 -11.95 -6.08
C ALA A 92 3.89 -13.17 -5.39
N ASN A 93 3.87 -13.16 -4.06
CA ASN A 93 4.31 -14.28 -3.25
C ASN A 93 3.09 -15.05 -2.72
N ASP A 94 3.28 -16.34 -2.41
CA ASP A 94 2.20 -17.22 -1.96
C ASP A 94 1.48 -16.67 -0.71
N ILE A 95 0.16 -16.86 -0.63
CA ILE A 95 -0.72 -16.40 0.46
C ILE A 95 -0.29 -16.95 1.84
N LYS A 96 0.49 -18.04 1.87
CA LYS A 96 1.08 -18.61 3.10
C LYS A 96 2.33 -17.88 3.60
N SER A 97 2.82 -16.86 2.90
CA SER A 97 3.96 -16.04 3.33
C SER A 97 3.56 -14.88 4.27
N VAL A 98 2.45 -14.98 5.00
CA VAL A 98 2.28 -14.21 6.23
C VAL A 98 3.06 -14.97 7.30
N ALA A 99 4.35 -14.65 7.42
CA ALA A 99 5.15 -15.11 8.54
C ALA A 99 4.52 -14.53 9.82
N TYR A 100 3.87 -15.43 10.59
CA TYR A 100 3.49 -15.20 11.98
C TYR A 100 4.74 -14.99 12.84
#